data_AF-A0A2D9JFB3-F1
#
_entry.id   AF-A0A2D9JFB3-F1
#
_cell.length_a   1.000
_cell.length_b   1.000
_cell.length_c   1.000
_cell.angle_alpha   90.00
_cell.angle_beta   90.00
_cell.angle_gamma   90.00
#
_symmetry.space_group_name_H-M   'P 1'
#
loop_
_entity.id
_entity.type
_entity.pdbx_description
1 polymer ?
#
loop_
_entity_poly.entity_id
_entity_poly.type
_entity_poly.pdbx_seq_one_letter_code
_entity_poly.pdbx_strand_id
1 'polypeptide(L)'
;MARRNPGQPLEYAIETLRQTIAANLRIEPDRLKFGPLPGNGIGKRGTAGDHWQILYRGDWRELPWHPEGPEGVTRDHVRQWHGVLGEES
;
A
#
# COMPACT_ATOMS: atom_id res chain seq x y z
N MET A 1 3.42 3.12 24.60
CA MET A 1 4.21 1.97 24.12
C MET A 1 3.26 0.83 23.84
N ALA A 2 2.91 0.59 22.57
CA ALA A 2 1.99 -0.48 22.20
C ALA A 2 2.72 -1.83 22.30
N ARG A 3 2.25 -2.69 23.20
CA ARG A 3 2.77 -4.04 23.43
C ARG A 3 2.41 -4.90 22.21
N ARG A 4 3.41 -5.41 21.48
CA ARG A 4 3.19 -6.51 20.51
C ARG A 4 2.74 -7.74 21.30
N ASN A 5 1.44 -8.06 21.24
CA ASN A 5 0.88 -9.29 21.77
C ASN A 5 1.24 -10.45 20.82
N PRO A 6 2.01 -11.47 21.26
CA PRO A 6 2.49 -12.56 20.41
C PRO A 6 1.40 -13.57 19.98
N GLY A 7 0.12 -13.26 20.20
CA GLY A 7 -1.01 -14.13 19.85
C GLY A 7 -1.99 -13.52 18.84
N GLN A 8 -1.69 -12.36 18.25
CA GLN A 8 -2.59 -11.80 17.23
C GLN A 8 -2.32 -12.44 15.87
N PRO A 9 -3.35 -13.00 15.21
CA PRO A 9 -3.18 -13.62 13.91
C PRO A 9 -2.66 -12.59 12.90
N LEU A 10 -1.87 -13.06 11.93
CA LEU A 10 -1.31 -12.24 10.85
C LEU A 10 -2.38 -11.36 10.18
N GLU A 11 -3.59 -11.90 10.02
CA GLU A 11 -4.76 -11.20 9.49
C GLU A 11 -5.12 -9.95 10.30
N TYR A 12 -5.04 -10.00 11.62
CA TYR A 12 -5.31 -8.84 12.48
C TYR A 12 -4.24 -7.76 12.30
N ALA A 13 -2.96 -8.16 12.18
CA ALA A 13 -1.87 -7.22 11.93
C ALA A 13 -2.01 -6.55 10.54
N ILE A 14 -2.38 -7.33 9.52
CA ILE A 14 -2.65 -6.83 8.17
C ILE A 14 -3.83 -5.85 8.20
N GLU A 15 -4.94 -6.20 8.85
CA GLU A 15 -6.12 -5.33 8.91
C GLU A 15 -5.83 -4.04 9.67
N THR A 16 -5.13 -4.11 10.81
CA THR A 16 -4.70 -2.92 11.55
C THR A 16 -3.85 -1.98 10.70
N LEU A 17 -2.93 -2.57 9.92
CA LEU A 17 -2.06 -1.81 9.03
C LEU A 17 -2.85 -1.23 7.84
N ARG A 18 -3.80 -1.98 7.27
CA ARG A 18 -4.73 -1.49 6.23
C ARG A 18 -5.46 -0.24 6.69
N GLN A 19 -6.05 -0.27 7.88
CA GLN A 19 -6.77 0.86 8.47
C GLN A 19 -5.86 2.08 8.66
N THR A 20 -4.62 1.85 9.11
CA THR A 20 -3.63 2.92 9.34
C THR A 20 -3.21 3.58 8.02
N ILE A 21 -2.88 2.78 7.00
CA ILE A 21 -2.52 3.29 5.66
C ILE A 21 -3.71 4.04 5.06
N ALA A 22 -4.93 3.49 5.15
CA ALA A 22 -6.15 4.11 4.62
C ALA A 22 -6.39 5.50 5.24
N ALA A 23 -6.23 5.61 6.57
CA ALA A 23 -6.34 6.87 7.29
C ALA A 23 -5.31 7.91 6.80
N ASN A 24 -4.04 7.51 6.64
CA ASN A 24 -2.97 8.40 6.16
C ASN A 24 -3.21 8.87 4.71
N LEU A 25 -3.78 8.01 3.89
CA LEU A 25 -4.14 8.32 2.50
C LEU A 25 -5.49 9.05 2.35
N ARG A 26 -6.27 9.14 3.43
CA ARG A 26 -7.66 9.65 3.45
C ARG A 26 -8.51 8.95 2.37
N ILE A 27 -8.55 7.63 2.41
CA ILE A 27 -9.35 6.77 1.53
C ILE A 27 -10.05 5.69 2.36
N GLU A 28 -11.04 5.03 1.76
CA GLU A 28 -11.65 3.86 2.37
C GLU A 28 -10.68 2.66 2.42
N PRO A 29 -10.67 1.85 3.50
CA PRO A 29 -9.81 0.69 3.63
C PRO A 29 -9.98 -0.37 2.54
N ASP A 30 -11.19 -0.51 1.96
CA ASP A 30 -11.44 -1.46 0.85
C ASP A 30 -10.66 -1.13 -0.42
N ARG A 31 -10.13 0.09 -0.53
CA ARG A 31 -9.24 0.51 -1.62
C ARG A 31 -7.80 0.06 -1.41
N LEU A 32 -7.53 -0.71 -0.36
CA LEU A 32 -6.24 -1.32 -0.06
C LEU A 32 -6.37 -2.83 0.09
N LYS A 33 -5.40 -3.57 -0.42
CA LYS A 33 -5.27 -5.00 -0.19
C LYS A 33 -3.82 -5.41 -0.03
N PHE A 34 -3.61 -6.54 0.64
CA PHE A 34 -2.31 -7.17 0.80
C PHE A 34 -2.36 -8.53 0.10
N GLY A 35 -1.37 -8.80 -0.75
CA GLY A 35 -1.31 -10.04 -1.53
C GLY A 35 -0.44 -9.90 -2.77
N PRO A 36 -0.40 -10.92 -3.64
CA PRO A 36 0.45 -10.91 -4.83
C PRO A 36 0.03 -9.81 -5.79
N LEU A 37 1.03 -9.17 -6.42
CA LEU A 37 0.78 -8.19 -7.48
C LEU A 37 0.20 -8.87 -8.72
N PRO A 38 -0.67 -8.18 -9.49
CA PRO A 38 -1.15 -8.70 -10.77
C PRO A 38 0.02 -8.95 -11.74
N GLY A 39 -0.09 -10.00 -12.55
CA GLY A 39 0.95 -10.39 -13.52
C GLY A 39 1.98 -11.35 -12.91
N ASN A 40 3.25 -10.96 -12.90
CA ASN A 40 4.37 -11.81 -12.47
C ASN A 40 4.67 -11.75 -10.96
N GLY A 41 3.90 -10.97 -10.18
CA GLY A 41 4.10 -10.84 -8.75
C GLY A 41 5.39 -10.11 -8.34
N ILE A 42 6.03 -9.36 -9.27
CA ILE A 42 7.26 -8.62 -9.02
C ILE A 42 6.95 -7.13 -8.87
N GLY A 43 7.31 -6.55 -7.73
CA GLY A 43 7.15 -5.11 -7.47
C GLY A 43 8.14 -4.26 -8.25
N LYS A 44 7.90 -2.95 -8.27
CA LYS A 44 8.75 -1.99 -9.02
C LYS A 44 10.21 -2.00 -8.58
N ARG A 45 10.52 -2.46 -7.37
CA ARG A 45 11.90 -2.61 -6.86
C ARG A 45 12.50 -4.00 -7.10
N GLY A 46 11.85 -4.86 -7.87
CA GLY A 46 12.30 -6.24 -8.11
C GLY A 46 12.02 -7.20 -6.95
N THR A 47 11.20 -6.79 -5.97
CA THR A 47 10.82 -7.65 -4.83
C THR A 47 9.69 -8.58 -5.23
N ALA A 48 9.73 -9.83 -4.74
CA ALA A 48 8.70 -10.84 -4.95
C ALA A 48 7.92 -11.09 -3.65
N GLY A 49 6.71 -11.65 -3.78
CA GLY A 49 5.87 -12.05 -2.66
C GLY A 49 4.60 -11.22 -2.56
N ASP A 50 4.11 -11.03 -1.34
CA ASP A 50 2.94 -10.21 -1.08
C ASP A 50 3.30 -8.74 -0.94
N HIS A 51 2.51 -7.88 -1.58
CA HIS A 51 2.68 -6.44 -1.57
C HIS A 51 1.39 -5.76 -1.12
N TRP A 52 1.55 -4.59 -0.51
CA TRP A 52 0.44 -3.66 -0.39
C TRP A 52 0.06 -3.13 -1.77
N GLN A 53 -1.24 -3.05 -2.01
CA GLN A 53 -1.82 -2.58 -3.26
C GLN A 53 -2.90 -1.55 -2.97
N ILE A 54 -3.05 -0.57 -3.86
CA ILE A 54 -4.04 0.49 -3.80
C ILE A 54 -4.87 0.53 -5.08
N LEU A 55 -6.18 0.71 -4.95
CA LEU A 55 -7.08 0.96 -6.06
C LEU A 55 -6.90 2.40 -6.54
N TYR A 56 -6.12 2.59 -7.61
CA TYR A 56 -5.76 3.89 -8.16
C TYR A 56 -6.20 4.00 -9.62
N ARG A 57 -7.07 4.98 -9.91
CA ARG A 57 -7.64 5.22 -11.26
C ARG A 57 -8.32 4.00 -11.90
N GLY A 58 -9.01 3.19 -11.08
CA GLY A 58 -9.74 2.01 -11.56
C GLY A 58 -8.95 0.70 -11.54
N ASP A 59 -7.63 0.78 -11.36
CA ASP A 59 -6.75 -0.40 -11.36
C ASP A 59 -6.10 -0.63 -9.99
N TRP A 60 -5.89 -1.91 -9.66
CA TRP A 60 -5.05 -2.30 -8.54
C TRP A 60 -3.59 -2.12 -8.90
N ARG A 61 -2.90 -1.26 -8.14
CA ARG A 61 -1.47 -0.99 -8.33
C ARG A 61 -0.71 -1.20 -7.04
N GLU A 62 0.58 -1.47 -7.14
CA GLU A 62 1.47 -1.55 -5.98
C GLU A 62 1.43 -0.24 -5.16
N LEU A 63 1.31 -0.34 -3.84
CA LEU A 63 1.47 0.79 -2.94
C LEU A 63 2.95 1.23 -2.97
N PRO A 64 3.25 2.53 -3.08
CA PRO A 64 4.63 3.03 -3.08
C PRO A 64 5.45 2.47 -1.93
N TRP A 65 6.71 2.18 -2.20
CA TRP A 65 7.63 1.84 -1.13
C TRP A 65 7.98 3.09 -0.32
N HIS A 66 8.07 2.95 1.00
CA HIS A 66 8.49 4.01 1.91
C HIS A 66 9.48 3.44 2.95
N PRO A 67 10.56 4.18 3.31
CA PRO A 67 11.61 3.68 4.20
C PRO A 67 11.13 3.32 5.61
N GLU A 68 10.13 4.04 6.11
CA GLU A 68 9.51 3.77 7.42
C GLU A 68 8.43 2.69 7.38
N GLY A 69 8.21 2.06 6.21
CA GLY A 69 7.12 1.12 6.01
C GLY A 69 5.87 1.76 5.38
N PRO A 70 4.87 0.94 5.01
CA PRO A 70 3.73 1.37 4.21
C PRO A 70 2.84 2.41 4.93
N GLU A 71 2.87 2.47 6.27
CA GLU A 71 2.20 3.54 7.02
C GLU A 71 2.74 4.95 6.69
N GLY A 72 3.99 5.10 6.26
CA GLY A 72 4.56 6.39 5.87
C GLY A 72 4.14 6.87 4.48
N VAL A 73 3.40 6.04 3.72
CA VAL A 73 2.96 6.40 2.37
C VAL A 73 1.87 7.48 2.44
N THR A 74 2.06 8.54 1.65
CA THR A 74 1.10 9.65 1.55
C THR A 74 0.46 9.67 0.17
N ARG A 75 -0.59 10.48 0.01
CA ARG A 75 -1.24 10.66 -1.30
C ARG A 75 -0.26 11.19 -2.36
N ASP A 76 0.65 12.06 -1.96
CA ASP A 76 1.66 12.62 -2.86
C ASP A 76 2.67 11.56 -3.29
N HIS A 77 3.10 10.68 -2.37
CA HIS A 77 3.90 9.51 -2.74
C HIS A 77 3.18 8.63 -3.78
N VAL A 78 1.88 8.34 -3.60
CA VAL A 78 1.09 7.56 -4.57
C VAL A 78 1.03 8.24 -5.94
N ARG A 79 0.81 9.56 -5.96
CA ARG A 79 0.76 10.36 -7.20
C ARG A 79 2.09 10.38 -7.93
N GLN A 80 3.20 10.59 -7.22
CA GLN A 80 4.55 10.61 -7.80
C GLN A 80 4.95 9.22 -8.31
N TRP A 81 4.63 8.16 -7.55
CA TRP A 81 5.04 6.80 -7.89
C TRP A 81 4.33 6.23 -9.11
N HIS A 82 3.05 6.55 -9.30
CA HIS A 82 2.26 6.08 -10.44
C HIS A 82 2.13 7.09 -11.57
N GLY A 83 2.62 8.31 -11.35
CA GLY A 83 2.54 9.41 -12.28
C GLY A 83 1.16 10.04 -12.35
N VAL A 84 1.13 11.37 -12.43
CA VAL A 84 0.18 12.05 -13.30
C VAL A 84 0.82 11.96 -14.69
N LEU A 85 0.10 11.49 -15.71
CA LEU A 85 0.44 11.87 -17.09
C LEU A 85 0.62 13.39 -17.07
N GLY A 86 1.72 13.89 -17.63
CA GLY A 86 1.87 15.32 -17.84
C GLY A 86 0.59 15.87 -18.45
N GLU A 87 -0.04 16.81 -17.75
CA GLU A 87 -0.74 17.85 -18.49
C GLU A 87 0.34 18.69 -19.15
N GLU A 88 0.13 18.88 -20.43
CA GLU A 88 0.98 19.52 -21.41
C GLU A 88 1.31 20.96 -20.99
N SER A 89 2.54 21.39 -21.28
CA SER A 89 2.89 22.80 -21.51
C SER A 89 3.90 22.86 -22.63
#